data_AF-A0A7C9CHR1-F1
#
_entry.id   AF-A0A7C9CHR1-F1
#
_cell.length_a   1.000
_cell.length_b   1.000
_cell.length_c   1.000
_cell.angle_alpha   90.00
_cell.angle_beta   90.00
_cell.angle_gamma   90.00
#
_symmetry.space_group_name_H-M   'P 1'
#
loop_
_entity.id
_entity.type
_entity.pdbx_description
1 polymer ?
#
loop_
_entity_poly.entity_id
_entity_poly.type
_entity_poly.pdbx_seq_one_letter_code
_entity_poly.pdbx_strand_id
1 'polypeptide(L)'
;MARPCTNLFLSIAVVLTLTLMAVSGRSVPKIEILRTGLGAEGEEAPEPIPTPWPEQFHALLVINNTNKPELQVVDLWYDWPNGRNLNLIQNQLGKLLHDVEWDNGTSYYYTLGVGDDGGRECRITHVPVGILRPNWLEGANYLGQSYVDGFLCNVWEKVDFIWYYEDVITKRPVHWLFFTGMSVHVMTFEVGAVLEDSKWQAPAHCFNK
;
A
#
# COMPACT_ATOMS: atom_id res chain seq x y z
N MET A 1 28.21 -72.65 9.73
CA MET A 1 28.62 -71.28 9.36
C MET A 1 27.37 -70.43 9.23
N ALA A 2 27.10 -69.62 10.25
CA ALA A 2 26.28 -68.41 10.27
C ALA A 2 26.18 -68.06 11.76
N ARG A 3 26.98 -67.08 12.21
CA ARG A 3 26.97 -66.61 13.60
C ARG A 3 26.28 -65.24 13.66
N PRO A 4 25.36 -65.04 14.63
CA PRO A 4 24.94 -63.73 15.11
C PRO A 4 25.76 -63.31 16.36
N CYS A 5 25.79 -62.01 16.68
CA CYS A 5 25.97 -61.43 18.04
C CYS A 5 25.77 -59.90 17.97
N THR A 6 24.72 -59.26 18.49
CA THR A 6 24.40 -58.77 19.87
C THR A 6 25.22 -57.58 20.44
N ASN A 7 24.44 -56.69 21.08
CA ASN A 7 24.72 -55.74 22.19
C ASN A 7 25.35 -54.36 21.86
N LEU A 8 24.77 -53.19 22.21
CA LEU A 8 24.12 -52.63 23.42
C LEU A 8 25.10 -51.78 24.25
N PHE A 9 24.61 -50.61 24.70
CA PHE A 9 25.20 -49.60 25.61
C PHE A 9 26.19 -48.61 24.96
N LEU A 10 26.26 -47.31 25.29
CA LEU A 10 25.89 -46.59 26.52
C LEU A 10 25.86 -45.07 26.23
N SER A 11 24.94 -44.35 26.89
CA SER A 11 25.00 -42.98 27.43
C SER A 11 25.74 -41.85 26.70
N ILE A 12 25.06 -40.70 26.57
CA ILE A 12 25.47 -39.43 27.20
C ILE A 12 24.20 -38.58 27.40
N ALA A 13 23.79 -38.43 28.66
CA ALA A 13 22.91 -37.37 29.10
C ALA A 13 23.79 -36.12 29.28
N VAL A 14 23.50 -35.03 28.57
CA VAL A 14 24.04 -33.70 28.91
C VAL A 14 22.95 -32.96 29.66
N VAL A 15 23.16 -32.87 30.97
CA VAL A 15 22.36 -32.10 31.91
C VAL A 15 22.54 -30.62 31.58
N LEU A 16 21.44 -29.96 31.20
CA LEU A 16 21.35 -28.52 31.04
C LEU A 16 21.18 -27.89 32.43
N THR A 17 22.27 -27.50 33.09
CA THR A 17 22.20 -26.66 34.30
C THR A 17 22.12 -25.19 33.91
N LEU A 18 20.90 -24.66 33.87
CA LEU A 18 20.65 -23.21 33.90
C LEU A 18 21.05 -22.69 35.29
N THR A 19 22.17 -21.97 35.37
CA THR A 19 22.50 -21.17 36.57
C THR A 19 21.84 -19.80 36.41
N LEU A 20 20.76 -19.58 37.16
CA LEU A 20 20.15 -18.27 37.37
C LEU A 20 21.15 -17.42 38.16
N MET A 21 21.82 -16.44 37.52
CA MET A 21 22.43 -15.35 38.27
C MET A 21 21.32 -14.39 38.70
N ALA A 22 20.94 -14.47 39.97
CA ALA A 22 20.15 -13.44 40.63
C ALA A 22 21.01 -12.16 40.72
N VAL A 23 20.79 -11.21 39.83
CA VAL A 23 21.33 -9.86 39.97
C VAL A 23 20.51 -9.16 41.07
N SER A 24 21.15 -8.89 42.20
CA SER A 24 20.59 -8.11 43.28
C SER A 24 20.34 -6.67 42.81
N GLY A 25 19.07 -6.31 42.65
CA GLY A 25 18.66 -4.94 42.37
C GLY A 25 18.99 -4.02 43.55
N ARG A 26 20.05 -3.21 43.42
CA ARG A 26 20.21 -2.02 44.25
C ARG A 26 19.16 -1.00 43.79
N SER A 27 18.32 -0.53 44.71
CA SER A 27 17.38 0.54 44.41
C SER A 27 18.14 1.80 44.05
N VAL A 28 17.88 2.33 42.87
CA VAL A 28 18.33 3.67 42.48
C VAL A 28 17.47 4.67 43.26
N PRO A 29 18.05 5.64 43.99
CA PRO A 29 17.25 6.65 44.67
C PRO A 29 16.53 7.51 43.63
N LYS A 30 15.21 7.62 43.78
CA LYS A 30 14.33 8.43 42.94
C LYS A 30 14.63 9.91 43.24
N ILE A 31 15.33 10.58 42.34
CA ILE A 31 15.50 12.04 42.41
C ILE A 31 14.15 12.66 42.04
N GLU A 32 13.38 13.12 43.03
CA GLU A 32 12.23 14.00 42.80
C GLU A 32 12.76 15.38 42.40
N ILE A 33 12.80 15.62 41.09
CA ILE A 33 12.93 16.97 40.55
C ILE A 33 11.59 17.66 40.82
N LEU A 34 11.59 18.59 41.78
CA LEU A 34 10.48 19.51 42.02
C LEU A 34 10.27 20.34 40.75
N ARG A 35 9.31 19.93 39.91
CA ARG A 35 8.83 20.74 38.79
C ARG A 35 8.01 21.89 39.34
N THR A 36 8.65 23.04 39.50
CA THR A 36 7.96 24.32 39.55
C THR A 36 7.16 24.49 38.26
N GLY A 37 5.85 24.62 38.41
CA GLY A 37 4.92 24.82 37.31
C GLY A 37 5.17 26.14 36.60
N LEU A 38 5.37 26.05 35.29
CA LEU A 38 4.81 27.01 34.34
C LEU A 38 3.99 26.17 33.36
N GLY A 39 2.69 26.08 33.63
CA GLY A 39 1.72 25.63 32.64
C GLY A 39 1.65 26.69 31.55
N ALA A 40 2.48 26.54 30.53
CA ALA A 40 2.07 26.96 29.20
C ALA A 40 1.15 25.84 28.71
N GLU A 41 -0.17 26.06 28.79
CA GLU A 41 -1.09 25.34 27.91
C GLU A 41 -0.66 25.72 26.48
N GLY A 42 0.16 24.86 25.88
CA GLY A 42 0.40 24.95 24.45
C GLY A 42 -0.91 24.61 23.77
N GLU A 43 -1.52 25.57 23.09
CA GLU A 43 -2.55 25.26 22.10
C GLU A 43 -1.98 24.20 21.16
N GLU A 44 -2.54 22.99 21.21
CA GLU A 44 -2.21 21.93 20.29
C GLU A 44 -2.60 22.41 18.89
N ALA A 45 -1.63 22.42 17.97
CA ALA A 45 -1.90 22.85 16.59
C ALA A 45 -3.04 22.00 16.01
N PRO A 46 -3.93 22.60 15.20
CA PRO A 46 -5.05 21.85 14.63
C PRO A 46 -4.54 20.68 13.80
N GLU A 47 -5.25 19.55 13.88
CA GLU A 47 -4.90 18.37 13.09
C GLU A 47 -4.91 18.68 11.59
N PRO A 48 -3.96 18.11 10.82
CA PRO A 48 -3.90 18.32 9.38
C PRO A 48 -5.10 17.70 8.67
N ILE A 49 -5.65 18.45 7.73
CA ILE A 49 -6.72 17.99 6.83
C ILE A 49 -6.06 17.34 5.61
N PRO A 50 -6.50 16.14 5.16
CA PRO A 50 -6.00 15.53 3.93
C PRO A 50 -6.24 16.43 2.72
N THR A 51 -5.26 16.54 1.84
CA THR A 51 -5.41 17.30 0.59
C THR A 51 -6.30 16.51 -0.37
N PRO A 52 -7.37 17.10 -0.93
CA PRO A 52 -8.13 16.45 -1.99
C PRO A 52 -7.22 16.10 -3.17
N TRP A 53 -7.48 14.98 -3.83
CA TRP A 53 -6.80 14.69 -5.08
C TRP A 53 -7.09 15.78 -6.11
N PRO A 54 -6.11 16.13 -6.96
CA PRO A 54 -6.36 17.03 -8.07
C PRO A 54 -7.33 16.39 -9.05
N GLU A 55 -8.07 17.23 -9.80
CA GLU A 55 -9.08 16.75 -10.75
C GLU A 55 -8.50 15.85 -11.84
N GLN A 56 -7.23 16.06 -12.20
CA GLN A 56 -6.52 15.26 -13.20
C GLN A 56 -5.07 15.06 -12.75
N PHE A 57 -4.54 13.85 -12.94
CA PHE A 57 -3.13 13.55 -12.73
C PHE A 57 -2.69 12.26 -13.42
N HIS A 58 -1.38 12.12 -13.56
CA HIS A 58 -0.72 10.84 -13.82
C HIS A 58 0.17 10.47 -12.63
N ALA A 59 0.20 9.19 -12.27
CA ALA A 59 1.11 8.67 -11.26
C ALA A 59 1.75 7.36 -11.73
N LEU A 60 3.06 7.26 -11.57
CA LEU A 60 3.78 5.99 -11.69
C LEU A 60 3.83 5.33 -10.32
N LEU A 61 3.29 4.12 -10.22
CA LEU A 61 3.18 3.37 -8.98
C LEU A 61 4.04 2.10 -9.06
N VAL A 62 4.72 1.77 -7.97
CA VAL A 62 5.30 0.44 -7.76
C VAL A 62 4.51 -0.24 -6.66
N ILE A 63 3.91 -1.38 -6.97
CA ILE A 63 3.07 -2.11 -6.04
C ILE A 63 3.75 -3.42 -5.66
N ASN A 64 3.86 -3.63 -4.36
CA ASN A 64 4.34 -4.85 -3.74
C ASN A 64 3.22 -5.47 -2.92
N ASN A 65 3.02 -6.79 -3.00
CA ASN A 65 2.02 -7.48 -2.22
C ASN A 65 2.71 -8.46 -1.26
N THR A 66 2.55 -8.29 0.05
CA THR A 66 3.17 -9.21 1.01
C THR A 66 2.65 -10.65 0.90
N ASN A 67 1.48 -10.85 0.30
CA ASN A 67 0.85 -12.16 0.09
C ASN A 67 1.14 -12.80 -1.27
N LYS A 68 1.78 -12.10 -2.21
CA LYS A 68 2.18 -12.63 -3.52
C LYS A 68 3.58 -12.14 -3.89
N PRO A 69 4.50 -13.00 -4.35
CA PRO A 69 5.87 -12.59 -4.69
C PRO A 69 5.97 -11.77 -5.99
N GLU A 70 4.92 -11.03 -6.36
CA GLU A 70 4.77 -10.34 -7.63
C GLU A 70 4.86 -8.83 -7.41
N LEU A 71 5.87 -8.22 -8.02
CA LEU A 71 5.97 -6.77 -8.17
C LEU A 71 5.27 -6.36 -9.47
N GLN A 72 4.53 -5.25 -9.40
CA GLN A 72 3.91 -4.65 -10.56
C GLN A 72 4.19 -3.15 -10.61
N VAL A 73 4.34 -2.64 -11.82
CA VAL A 73 4.39 -1.21 -12.11
C VAL A 73 3.04 -0.82 -12.70
N VAL A 74 2.48 0.29 -12.23
CA VAL A 74 1.20 0.80 -12.71
C VAL A 74 1.33 2.26 -13.14
N ASP A 75 0.98 2.55 -14.39
CA ASP A 75 0.66 3.92 -14.80
C ASP A 75 -0.81 4.18 -14.50
N LEU A 76 -1.05 5.05 -13.52
CA LEU A 76 -2.38 5.50 -13.13
C LEU A 76 -2.67 6.85 -13.80
N TRP A 77 -3.70 6.88 -14.63
CA TRP A 77 -4.26 8.10 -15.20
C TRP A 77 -5.63 8.36 -14.60
N TYR A 78 -5.78 9.50 -13.96
CA TYR A 78 -7.01 9.91 -13.29
C TYR A 78 -7.58 11.16 -13.96
N ASP A 79 -8.86 11.13 -14.32
CA ASP A 79 -9.56 12.22 -15.01
C ASP A 79 -10.99 12.36 -14.48
N TRP A 80 -11.12 13.05 -13.35
CA TRP A 80 -12.38 13.26 -12.65
C TRP A 80 -13.43 14.05 -13.45
N PRO A 81 -13.09 15.16 -14.15
CA PRO A 81 -14.09 15.90 -14.93
C PRO A 81 -14.78 15.05 -16.00
N ASN A 82 -14.09 14.02 -16.51
CA ASN A 82 -14.62 13.08 -17.50
C ASN A 82 -15.04 11.73 -16.89
N GLY A 83 -15.06 11.61 -15.56
CA GLY A 83 -15.56 10.43 -14.85
C GLY A 83 -14.82 9.14 -15.18
N ARG A 84 -13.50 9.19 -15.40
CA ARG A 84 -12.71 8.03 -15.86
C ARG A 84 -11.36 7.87 -15.15
N ASN A 85 -10.95 6.62 -14.98
CA ASN A 85 -9.67 6.23 -14.38
C ASN A 85 -9.06 5.07 -15.19
N LEU A 86 -7.76 5.07 -15.43
CA LEU A 86 -7.07 4.04 -16.21
C LEU A 86 -5.81 3.61 -15.48
N ASN A 87 -5.72 2.32 -15.18
CA ASN A 87 -4.51 1.66 -14.70
C ASN A 87 -3.91 0.82 -15.84
N LEU A 88 -2.67 1.11 -16.21
CA LEU A 88 -1.86 0.24 -17.08
C LEU A 88 -0.95 -0.60 -16.19
N ILE A 89 -1.32 -1.85 -15.98
CA ILE A 89 -0.71 -2.74 -14.98
C ILE A 89 0.28 -3.67 -15.67
N GLN A 90 1.57 -3.47 -15.39
CA GLN A 90 2.66 -4.30 -15.89
C GLN A 90 3.24 -5.16 -14.77
N ASN A 91 3.07 -6.48 -14.88
CA ASN A 91 3.75 -7.45 -14.03
C ASN A 91 5.13 -7.79 -14.59
N GLN A 92 6.09 -8.21 -13.76
CA GLN A 92 7.48 -8.49 -14.18
C GLN A 92 7.62 -9.41 -15.41
N LEU A 93 6.72 -10.41 -15.55
CA LEU A 93 6.70 -11.37 -16.68
C LEU A 93 5.29 -11.57 -17.25
N GLY A 94 4.38 -10.63 -16.99
CA GLY A 94 2.98 -10.73 -17.41
C GLY A 94 2.64 -9.85 -18.60
N LYS A 95 1.44 -10.06 -19.14
CA LYS A 95 0.86 -9.21 -20.19
C LYS A 95 0.52 -7.84 -19.59
N LEU A 96 0.61 -6.79 -20.41
CA LEU A 96 0.10 -5.47 -20.03
C LEU A 96 -1.42 -5.51 -19.89
N LEU A 97 -1.90 -5.40 -18.67
CA LEU A 97 -3.32 -5.38 -18.35
C LEU A 97 -3.79 -3.93 -18.30
N HIS A 98 -4.83 -3.61 -19.07
CA HIS A 98 -5.52 -2.33 -18.99
C HIS A 98 -6.73 -2.52 -18.08
N ASP A 99 -6.86 -1.65 -17.09
CA ASP A 99 -8.06 -1.52 -16.25
C ASP A 99 -8.57 -0.10 -16.36
N VAL A 100 -9.58 0.07 -17.20
CA VAL A 100 -10.28 1.34 -17.35
C VAL A 100 -11.57 1.26 -16.56
N GLU A 101 -11.84 2.31 -15.79
CA GLU A 101 -12.90 2.41 -14.81
C GLU A 101 -13.68 3.71 -15.04
N TRP A 102 -14.98 3.66 -14.85
CA TRP A 102 -15.89 4.79 -15.02
C TRP A 102 -16.58 5.11 -13.69
N ASP A 103 -16.96 6.37 -13.53
CA ASP A 103 -17.70 6.88 -12.37
C ASP A 103 -19.07 6.19 -12.16
N ASN A 104 -19.64 5.61 -13.21
CA ASN A 104 -20.85 4.80 -13.15
C ASN A 104 -20.64 3.40 -12.55
N GLY A 105 -19.41 3.08 -12.12
CA GLY A 105 -19.07 1.82 -11.48
C GLY A 105 -18.69 0.69 -12.43
N THR A 106 -18.70 0.91 -13.75
CA THR A 106 -18.24 -0.10 -14.71
C THR A 106 -16.73 -0.07 -14.81
N SER A 107 -16.09 -1.25 -14.88
CA SER A 107 -14.66 -1.40 -15.19
C SER A 107 -14.45 -2.48 -16.24
N TYR A 108 -13.51 -2.24 -17.15
CA TYR A 108 -13.08 -3.19 -18.17
C TYR A 108 -11.60 -3.52 -17.97
N TYR A 109 -11.35 -4.80 -17.72
CA TYR A 109 -10.01 -5.38 -17.64
C TYR A 109 -9.71 -6.09 -18.96
N TYR A 110 -8.71 -5.64 -19.72
CA TYR A 110 -8.40 -6.24 -21.01
C TYR A 110 -6.92 -6.22 -21.38
N THR A 111 -6.58 -7.09 -22.33
CA THR A 111 -5.29 -7.07 -23.03
C THR A 111 -5.52 -6.69 -24.49
N LEU A 112 -4.56 -5.97 -25.09
CA LEU A 112 -4.63 -5.60 -26.51
C LEU A 112 -4.12 -6.71 -27.43
N GLY A 113 -3.41 -7.71 -26.90
CA GLY A 113 -2.88 -8.83 -27.66
C GLY A 113 -1.79 -8.44 -28.68
N VAL A 114 -0.97 -7.45 -28.35
CA VAL A 114 0.17 -6.99 -29.16
C VAL A 114 1.45 -7.64 -28.63
N GLY A 115 2.07 -8.54 -29.40
CA GLY A 115 3.30 -9.26 -29.03
C GLY A 115 3.20 -10.78 -29.15
N ASP A 116 4.26 -11.50 -28.75
CA ASP A 116 4.38 -12.97 -28.78
C ASP A 116 3.57 -13.67 -27.65
N ASP A 117 2.86 -12.91 -26.84
CA ASP A 117 2.29 -13.26 -25.54
C ASP A 117 0.79 -13.60 -25.56
N GLY A 118 0.23 -13.87 -26.74
CA GLY A 118 -0.91 -14.78 -26.89
C GLY A 118 -2.23 -14.32 -26.27
N GLY A 119 -3.06 -13.63 -27.06
CA GLY A 119 -4.52 -13.58 -26.86
C GLY A 119 -5.09 -12.24 -26.40
N ARG A 120 -6.24 -11.89 -26.99
CA ARG A 120 -7.12 -10.80 -26.56
C ARG A 120 -8.03 -11.31 -25.46
N GLU A 121 -7.93 -10.72 -24.28
CA GLU A 121 -8.75 -11.06 -23.12
C GLU A 121 -9.62 -9.87 -22.74
N CYS A 122 -10.81 -10.13 -22.19
CA CYS A 122 -11.64 -9.07 -21.61
C CYS A 122 -12.57 -9.57 -20.49
N ARG A 123 -12.51 -8.90 -19.33
CA ARG A 123 -13.41 -9.09 -18.19
C ARG A 123 -14.06 -7.75 -17.86
N ILE A 124 -15.39 -7.77 -17.74
CA ILE A 124 -16.19 -6.61 -17.33
C ILE A 124 -16.54 -6.83 -15.86
N THR A 125 -16.47 -5.80 -15.05
CA THR A 125 -16.83 -5.84 -13.63
C THR A 125 -17.58 -4.58 -13.26
N HIS A 126 -18.47 -4.70 -12.26
CA HIS A 126 -19.18 -3.57 -11.70
C HIS A 126 -18.76 -3.38 -10.25
N VAL A 127 -18.18 -2.23 -9.96
CA VAL A 127 -17.77 -1.80 -8.61
C VAL A 127 -18.68 -0.63 -8.23
N PRO A 128 -19.64 -0.80 -7.29
CA PRO A 128 -20.66 0.21 -7.01
C PRO A 128 -20.14 1.60 -6.61
N VAL A 129 -18.91 1.68 -6.10
CA VAL A 129 -18.27 2.95 -5.72
C VAL A 129 -17.79 3.76 -6.94
N GLY A 130 -17.54 3.13 -8.08
CA GLY A 130 -16.89 3.76 -9.23
C GLY A 130 -15.47 4.21 -8.93
N ILE A 131 -15.05 5.29 -9.57
CA ILE A 131 -13.76 5.92 -9.33
C ILE A 131 -13.81 6.76 -8.05
N LEU A 132 -12.69 6.86 -7.35
CA LEU A 132 -12.60 7.67 -6.14
C LEU A 132 -12.83 9.15 -6.48
N ARG A 133 -13.64 9.82 -5.66
CA ARG A 133 -13.84 11.28 -5.75
C ARG A 133 -12.59 12.00 -5.23
N PRO A 134 -12.33 13.25 -5.64
CA PRO A 134 -11.22 14.05 -5.13
C PRO A 134 -11.10 14.08 -3.59
N ASN A 135 -12.23 14.17 -2.89
CA ASN A 135 -12.31 14.23 -1.44
C ASN A 135 -12.49 12.86 -0.75
N TRP A 136 -12.09 11.74 -1.38
CA TRP A 136 -12.37 10.39 -0.85
C TRP A 136 -11.82 10.13 0.58
N LEU A 137 -10.84 10.91 1.04
CA LEU A 137 -10.30 10.89 2.41
C LEU A 137 -11.12 11.69 3.43
N GLU A 138 -12.20 12.37 3.04
CA GLU A 138 -13.06 13.11 3.98
C GLU A 138 -13.61 12.19 5.08
N GLY A 139 -13.43 12.57 6.35
CA GLY A 139 -13.80 11.74 7.50
C GLY A 139 -12.85 10.56 7.77
N ALA A 140 -11.63 10.57 7.21
CA ALA A 140 -10.57 9.65 7.61
C ALA A 140 -10.00 10.00 8.99
N ASN A 141 -9.49 8.98 9.70
CA ASN A 141 -8.87 9.14 11.01
C ASN A 141 -7.41 9.54 10.84
N TYR A 142 -6.99 10.66 11.42
CA TYR A 142 -5.57 11.02 11.45
C TYR A 142 -4.83 10.19 12.49
N LEU A 143 -3.68 9.63 12.11
CA LEU A 143 -2.89 8.71 12.94
C LEU A 143 -1.55 9.30 13.41
N GLY A 144 -1.23 10.53 13.00
CA GLY A 144 0.06 11.16 13.25
C GLY A 144 0.99 11.12 12.03
N GLN A 145 2.29 11.23 12.31
CA GLN A 145 3.31 11.31 11.26
C GLN A 145 4.23 10.09 11.26
N SER A 146 4.68 9.69 10.08
CA SER A 146 5.63 8.59 9.89
C SER A 146 6.56 8.84 8.70
N TYR A 147 7.77 8.28 8.75
CA TYR A 147 8.69 8.31 7.61
C TYR A 147 8.45 7.12 6.69
N VAL A 148 8.28 7.38 5.39
CA VAL A 148 8.18 6.36 4.33
C VAL A 148 8.82 6.88 3.05
N ASP A 149 9.60 6.04 2.36
CA ASP A 149 10.29 6.36 1.10
C ASP A 149 11.12 7.65 1.10
N GLY A 150 11.63 8.04 2.28
CA GLY A 150 12.41 9.27 2.47
C GLY A 150 11.60 10.53 2.76
N PHE A 151 10.28 10.44 2.86
CA PHE A 151 9.37 11.53 3.18
C PHE A 151 8.83 11.42 4.60
N LEU A 152 8.76 12.54 5.32
CA LEU A 152 7.92 12.65 6.51
C LEU A 152 6.48 12.83 6.04
N CYS A 153 5.59 11.91 6.39
CA CYS A 153 4.21 11.91 5.93
C CYS A 153 3.23 12.07 7.08
N ASN A 154 2.15 12.81 6.85
CA ASN A 154 0.91 12.67 7.60
C ASN A 154 0.25 11.35 7.20
N VAL A 155 -0.35 10.64 8.15
CA VAL A 155 -0.96 9.33 7.93
C VAL A 155 -2.45 9.39 8.29
N TRP A 156 -3.29 8.92 7.38
CA TRP A 156 -4.72 8.74 7.64
C TRP A 156 -5.15 7.31 7.37
N GLU A 157 -6.08 6.82 8.18
CA GLU A 157 -6.81 5.57 7.93
C GLU A 157 -8.23 5.89 7.46
N LYS A 158 -8.68 5.18 6.44
CA LYS A 158 -10.07 5.24 5.99
C LYS A 158 -10.70 3.85 6.06
N VAL A 159 -11.78 3.75 6.86
CA VAL A 159 -12.68 2.59 7.00
C VAL A 159 -11.97 1.25 7.24
N ASP A 160 -10.88 1.25 8.03
CA ASP A 160 -10.03 0.09 8.34
C ASP A 160 -9.51 -0.67 7.10
N PHE A 161 -9.54 0.00 5.93
CA PHE A 161 -9.28 -0.60 4.63
C PHE A 161 -7.97 -0.12 4.03
N ILE A 162 -7.68 1.17 4.18
CA ILE A 162 -6.51 1.82 3.57
C ILE A 162 -5.86 2.80 4.55
N TRP A 163 -4.53 2.76 4.60
CA TRP A 163 -3.67 3.77 5.21
C TRP A 163 -3.03 4.59 4.10
N TYR A 164 -3.19 5.90 4.17
CA TYR A 164 -2.75 6.86 3.17
C TYR A 164 -1.69 7.77 3.75
N TYR A 165 -0.55 7.86 3.06
CA TYR A 165 0.59 8.67 3.46
C TYR A 165 0.73 9.84 2.49
N GLU A 166 0.63 11.06 3.03
CA GLU A 166 0.82 12.32 2.30
C GLU A 166 2.06 13.04 2.84
N ASP A 167 2.96 13.46 1.96
CA ASP A 167 4.12 14.26 2.36
C ASP A 167 3.67 15.54 3.08
N VAL A 168 4.23 15.79 4.27
CA VAL A 168 3.87 16.95 5.09
C VAL A 168 4.16 18.28 4.39
N ILE A 169 5.20 18.32 3.54
CA ILE A 169 5.68 19.52 2.85
C ILE A 169 4.91 19.75 1.56
N THR A 170 5.00 18.81 0.61
CA THR A 170 4.48 19.00 -0.75
C THR A 170 3.01 18.62 -0.91
N LYS A 171 2.42 17.97 0.11
CA LYS A 171 1.04 17.48 0.09
C LYS A 171 0.77 16.42 -0.98
N ARG A 172 1.82 15.83 -1.57
CA ARG A 172 1.68 14.77 -2.56
C ARG A 172 1.38 13.43 -1.89
N PRO A 173 0.65 12.52 -2.54
CA PRO A 173 0.59 11.13 -2.14
C PRO A 173 1.99 10.51 -2.20
N VAL A 174 2.37 9.72 -1.18
CA VAL A 174 3.67 9.01 -1.13
C VAL A 174 3.47 7.51 -1.11
N HIS A 175 2.55 7.02 -0.28
CA HIS A 175 2.37 5.59 -0.08
C HIS A 175 0.93 5.25 0.30
N TRP A 176 0.42 4.12 -0.20
CA TRP A 176 -0.86 3.56 0.20
C TRP A 176 -0.66 2.11 0.67
N LEU A 177 -1.20 1.79 1.84
CA LEU A 177 -1.21 0.43 2.36
C LEU A 177 -2.65 -0.04 2.50
N PHE A 178 -2.99 -1.13 1.85
CA PHE A 178 -4.29 -1.76 1.99
C PHE A 178 -4.24 -2.85 3.07
N PHE A 179 -5.38 -3.10 3.73
CA PHE A 179 -5.53 -4.15 4.73
C PHE A 179 -5.15 -5.56 4.21
N THR A 180 -5.19 -5.74 2.88
CA THR A 180 -4.78 -6.96 2.18
C THR A 180 -3.27 -7.17 2.10
N GLY A 181 -2.46 -6.22 2.60
CA GLY A 181 -0.99 -6.26 2.47
C GLY A 181 -0.47 -5.75 1.12
N MET A 182 -1.33 -5.18 0.28
CA MET A 182 -0.92 -4.47 -0.92
C MET A 182 -0.33 -3.11 -0.52
N SER A 183 0.94 -2.91 -0.87
CA SER A 183 1.76 -1.73 -0.58
C SER A 183 2.05 -1.00 -1.89
N VAL A 184 1.48 0.18 -2.06
CA VAL A 184 1.60 1.02 -3.25
C VAL A 184 2.55 2.17 -2.96
N HIS A 185 3.65 2.23 -3.68
CA HIS A 185 4.64 3.30 -3.60
C HIS A 185 4.47 4.26 -4.77
N VAL A 186 4.33 5.55 -4.49
CA VAL A 186 4.11 6.59 -5.50
C VAL A 186 5.46 7.16 -5.95
N MET A 187 5.91 6.74 -7.14
CA MET A 187 7.21 7.11 -7.68
C MET A 187 7.19 8.51 -8.30
N THR A 188 6.15 8.81 -9.08
CA THR A 188 5.90 10.13 -9.67
C THR A 188 4.44 10.53 -9.45
N PHE A 189 4.18 11.83 -9.42
CA PHE A 189 2.83 12.38 -9.29
C PHE A 189 2.74 13.70 -10.05
N GLU A 190 2.16 13.64 -11.25
CA GLU A 190 2.11 14.73 -12.23
C GLU A 190 0.71 15.35 -12.26
N VAL A 191 0.53 16.42 -11.49
CA VAL A 191 -0.74 17.15 -11.39
C VAL A 191 -1.09 17.79 -12.73
N GLY A 192 -2.34 17.62 -13.17
CA GLY A 192 -2.86 18.19 -14.41
C GLY A 192 -2.45 17.43 -15.67
N ALA A 193 -1.73 16.30 -15.55
CA ALA A 193 -1.45 15.45 -16.69
C ALA A 193 -2.75 14.85 -17.26
N VAL A 194 -2.84 14.80 -18.59
CA VAL A 194 -4.01 14.32 -19.32
C VAL A 194 -3.59 13.31 -20.38
N LEU A 195 -4.49 12.36 -20.66
CA LEU A 195 -4.30 11.32 -21.67
C LEU A 195 -5.29 11.51 -22.81
N GLU A 196 -4.84 11.27 -24.05
CA GLU A 196 -5.68 11.37 -25.24
C GLU A 196 -6.94 10.49 -25.16
N ASP A 197 -8.07 11.01 -25.65
CA ASP A 197 -9.39 10.36 -25.53
C ASP A 197 -9.46 8.93 -26.08
N SER A 198 -8.66 8.65 -27.12
CA SER A 198 -8.54 7.33 -27.75
C SER A 198 -8.07 6.24 -26.79
N LYS A 199 -7.33 6.58 -25.73
CA LYS A 199 -6.76 5.59 -24.80
C LYS A 199 -7.74 5.08 -23.76
N TRP A 200 -8.86 5.78 -23.56
CA TRP A 200 -9.87 5.44 -22.55
C TRP A 200 -10.91 4.43 -23.07
N GLN A 201 -10.85 4.06 -24.34
CA GLN A 201 -11.87 3.18 -24.94
C GLN A 201 -11.53 1.71 -24.71
N ALA A 202 -12.48 0.97 -24.15
CA ALA A 202 -12.41 -0.49 -24.15
C ALA A 202 -12.43 -1.01 -25.60
N PRO A 203 -11.64 -2.04 -25.94
CA PRO A 203 -11.55 -2.55 -27.30
C PRO A 203 -12.82 -3.30 -27.71
N ALA A 204 -13.08 -3.36 -29.02
CA ALA A 204 -14.30 -3.96 -29.57
C ALA A 204 -14.55 -5.41 -29.12
N HIS A 205 -13.50 -6.19 -28.87
CA HIS A 205 -13.64 -7.58 -28.40
C HIS A 205 -14.23 -7.70 -26.99
N CYS A 206 -14.30 -6.61 -26.22
CA CYS A 206 -14.98 -6.59 -24.93
C CYS A 206 -16.51 -6.65 -25.04
N PHE A 207 -17.09 -6.30 -26.20
CA PHE A 207 -18.53 -6.19 -26.40
C PHE A 207 -19.16 -7.41 -27.07
N ASN A 208 -18.33 -8.36 -27.56
CA ASN A 208 -18.79 -9.53 -28.30
C ASN A 208 -19.04 -10.74 -27.39
N LYS A 209 -19.74 -10.56 -26.28
CA LYS A 209 -20.06 -11.63 -25.31
C LYS A 209 -21.44 -12.23 -25.54
#